data_AF-A0A951E365-F1
#
_entry.id   AF-A0A951E365-F1
#
_cell.length_a   1.000
_cell.length_b   1.000
_cell.length_c   1.000
_cell.angle_alpha   90.00
_cell.angle_beta   90.00
_cell.angle_gamma   90.00
#
_symmetry.space_group_name_H-M   'P 1'
#
loop_
_entity.id
_entity.type
_entity.pdbx_description
1 polymer ?
#
loop_
_entity_poly.entity_id
_entity_poly.type
_entity_poly.pdbx_seq_one_letter_code
_entity_poly.pdbx_strand_id
1 'polypeptide(L)'
;MGSHQSNQSEQKSSEVSAARFFVPLMIAVILCGLSFLCDQAVIEWVKAHDWKSLKEAAGFLSRWGDWPELMLFGSIGLCLAWLGRSRVAGKVLLCMMIAATISGGLVNSIRLLTGRARPNNTEATQEWNGLWRSREFLLRKNKYHSFPSGHTGTAFAFFGVPLFADRRQGWWALLVAAAIAWSRIYLNVHYLSDVMVGMSIGLLTAFFVCERLLTRVDRLLEAYFTQPAKTGQPKRRAHPG
;
A
#
# COMPACT_ATOMS: atom_id res chain seq x y z
N MET A 1 -37.93 -8.09 -27.41
CA MET A 1 -36.57 -7.88 -27.99
C MET A 1 -35.64 -7.02 -27.13
N GLY A 2 -36.11 -6.21 -26.17
CA GLY A 2 -35.23 -5.35 -25.34
C GLY A 2 -34.45 -6.02 -24.20
N SER A 3 -34.94 -7.13 -23.63
CA SER A 3 -34.29 -7.82 -22.50
C SER A 3 -33.01 -8.58 -22.87
N HIS A 4 -32.87 -9.02 -24.13
CA HIS A 4 -31.66 -9.71 -24.58
C HIS A 4 -30.49 -8.75 -24.84
N GLN A 5 -30.77 -7.52 -25.29
CA GLN A 5 -29.74 -6.50 -25.53
C GLN A 5 -29.26 -5.86 -24.21
N SER A 6 -30.14 -5.68 -23.21
CA SER A 6 -29.73 -5.17 -21.90
C SER A 6 -28.78 -6.14 -21.19
N ASN A 7 -29.11 -7.45 -21.19
CA ASN A 7 -28.26 -8.48 -20.58
C ASN A 7 -26.88 -8.57 -21.24
N GLN A 8 -26.82 -8.48 -22.57
CA GLN A 8 -25.53 -8.49 -23.30
C GLN A 8 -24.69 -7.24 -23.00
N SER A 9 -25.31 -6.07 -22.80
CA SER A 9 -24.61 -4.84 -22.46
C SER A 9 -24.05 -4.85 -21.04
N GLU A 10 -24.82 -5.37 -20.07
CA GLU A 10 -24.36 -5.52 -18.68
C GLU A 10 -23.25 -6.57 -18.57
N GLN A 11 -23.40 -7.70 -19.27
CA GLN A 11 -22.41 -8.78 -19.29
C GLN A 11 -21.09 -8.34 -19.94
N LYS A 12 -21.16 -7.55 -21.03
CA LYS A 12 -19.96 -6.97 -21.66
C LYS A 12 -19.31 -5.90 -20.77
N SER A 13 -20.11 -5.13 -20.03
CA SER A 13 -19.59 -4.14 -19.07
C SER A 13 -18.91 -4.78 -17.86
N SER A 14 -19.42 -5.91 -17.37
CA SER A 14 -18.85 -6.66 -16.25
C SER A 14 -17.59 -7.41 -16.66
N GLU A 15 -17.53 -7.97 -17.87
CA GLU A 15 -16.32 -8.59 -18.44
C GLU A 15 -15.19 -7.57 -18.64
N VAL A 16 -15.49 -6.39 -19.20
CA VAL A 16 -14.49 -5.31 -19.36
C VAL A 16 -14.02 -4.78 -18.00
N SER A 17 -14.90 -4.72 -17.01
CA SER A 17 -14.56 -4.36 -15.64
C SER A 17 -13.65 -5.40 -14.98
N ALA A 18 -13.97 -6.70 -15.12
CA ALA A 18 -13.15 -7.78 -14.59
C ALA A 18 -11.76 -7.85 -15.23
N ALA A 19 -11.68 -7.68 -16.56
CA ALA A 19 -10.41 -7.68 -17.30
C ALA A 19 -9.47 -6.54 -16.87
N ARG A 20 -10.01 -5.37 -16.50
CA ARG A 20 -9.23 -4.22 -16.00
C ARG A 20 -8.51 -4.50 -14.68
N PHE A 21 -8.97 -5.46 -13.88
CA PHE A 21 -8.34 -5.85 -12.62
C PHE A 21 -7.52 -7.13 -12.74
N PHE A 22 -8.01 -8.08 -13.53
CA PHE A 22 -7.38 -9.40 -13.65
C PHE A 22 -6.03 -9.32 -14.37
N VAL A 23 -5.91 -8.55 -15.45
CA VAL A 23 -4.67 -8.45 -16.23
C VAL A 23 -3.52 -7.81 -15.42
N PRO A 24 -3.69 -6.65 -14.76
CA PRO A 24 -2.62 -6.08 -13.92
C PRO A 24 -2.24 -6.98 -12.74
N LEU A 25 -3.21 -7.68 -12.15
CA LEU A 25 -2.96 -8.64 -11.06
C LEU A 25 -2.09 -9.82 -11.55
N MET A 26 -2.42 -10.39 -12.71
CA MET A 26 -1.63 -11.46 -13.32
C MET A 26 -0.21 -11.00 -13.65
N ILE A 27 -0.06 -9.80 -14.21
CA ILE A 27 1.26 -9.20 -14.47
C ILE A 27 2.03 -9.04 -13.16
N ALA A 28 1.41 -8.51 -12.10
CA ALA A 28 2.05 -8.35 -10.80
C ALA A 28 2.51 -9.68 -10.20
N VAL A 29 1.69 -10.74 -10.30
CA VAL A 29 2.04 -12.10 -9.87
C VAL A 29 3.23 -12.65 -10.67
N ILE A 30 3.22 -12.50 -12.00
CA ILE A 30 4.33 -12.94 -12.86
C ILE A 30 5.62 -12.19 -12.50
N LEU A 31 5.55 -10.86 -12.34
CA LEU A 31 6.70 -10.05 -11.95
C LEU A 31 7.22 -10.41 -10.56
N CYS A 32 6.34 -10.74 -9.62
CA CYS A 32 6.74 -11.26 -8.32
C CYS A 32 7.45 -12.63 -8.48
N GLY A 33 6.92 -13.54 -9.29
CA GLY A 33 7.57 -14.84 -9.57
C GLY A 33 8.96 -14.68 -10.19
N LEU A 34 9.07 -13.84 -11.22
CA LEU A 34 10.35 -13.54 -11.89
C LEU A 34 11.36 -12.89 -10.94
N SER A 35 10.91 -12.06 -10.00
CA SER A 35 11.82 -11.39 -9.06
C SER A 35 12.61 -12.35 -8.17
N PHE A 36 12.06 -13.54 -7.85
CA PHE A 36 12.80 -14.57 -7.10
C PHE A 36 13.98 -15.12 -7.89
N LEU A 37 13.88 -15.17 -9.22
CA LEU A 37 14.97 -15.62 -10.08
C LEU A 37 16.12 -14.61 -10.14
N CYS A 38 15.80 -13.32 -9.95
CA CYS A 38 16.77 -12.23 -10.00
C CYS A 38 17.41 -11.91 -8.63
N ASP A 39 16.93 -12.50 -7.53
CA ASP A 39 17.37 -12.18 -6.18
C ASP A 39 18.90 -12.26 -6.01
N GLN A 40 19.52 -13.35 -6.45
CA GLN A 40 20.98 -13.53 -6.30
C GLN A 40 21.76 -12.54 -7.17
N ALA A 41 21.38 -12.38 -8.43
CA ALA A 41 22.01 -11.44 -9.35
C ALA A 41 21.97 -10.00 -8.82
N VAL A 42 20.85 -9.58 -8.23
CA VAL A 42 20.71 -8.25 -7.63
C VAL A 42 21.59 -8.10 -6.40
N ILE A 43 21.64 -9.09 -5.50
CA ILE A 43 22.49 -9.02 -4.31
C ILE A 43 23.98 -8.99 -4.69
N GLU A 44 24.41 -9.78 -5.67
CA GLU A 44 25.78 -9.74 -6.20
C GLU A 44 26.11 -8.37 -6.79
N TRP A 45 25.18 -7.79 -7.56
CA TRP A 45 25.36 -6.45 -8.12
C TRP A 45 25.49 -5.39 -7.03
N VAL A 46 24.67 -5.43 -5.98
CA VAL A 46 24.75 -4.50 -4.84
C VAL A 46 26.09 -4.65 -4.12
N LYS A 47 26.55 -5.89 -3.89
CA LYS A 47 27.86 -6.13 -3.26
C LYS A 47 29.02 -5.60 -4.11
N ALA A 48 28.93 -5.70 -5.44
CA ALA A 48 29.92 -5.14 -6.35
C ALA A 48 29.93 -3.61 -6.38
N HIS A 49 28.80 -2.96 -6.08
CA HIS A 49 28.63 -1.51 -6.12
C HIS A 49 28.39 -0.93 -4.72
N ASP A 50 29.24 -1.27 -3.74
CA ASP A 50 29.06 -0.90 -2.34
C ASP A 50 29.65 0.48 -1.97
N TRP A 51 29.08 1.56 -2.51
CA TRP A 51 29.56 2.91 -2.25
C TRP A 51 29.00 3.47 -0.94
N LYS A 52 29.89 4.00 -0.09
CA LYS A 52 29.53 4.56 1.24
C LYS A 52 28.46 5.65 1.16
N SER A 53 28.58 6.57 0.20
CA SER A 53 27.62 7.67 0.01
C SER A 53 26.21 7.17 -0.32
N LEU A 54 26.10 6.16 -1.18
CA LEU A 54 24.81 5.55 -1.52
C LEU A 54 24.23 4.78 -0.32
N LYS A 55 25.07 4.15 0.51
CA LYS A 55 24.63 3.51 1.76
C LYS A 55 24.10 4.51 2.77
N GLU A 56 24.76 5.66 2.92
CA GLU A 56 24.29 6.75 3.77
C GLU A 56 22.96 7.33 3.27
N ALA A 57 22.84 7.56 1.96
CA ALA A 57 21.60 8.01 1.33
C ALA A 57 20.47 6.98 1.49
N ALA A 58 20.75 5.69 1.29
CA ALA A 58 19.81 4.61 1.51
C ALA A 58 19.39 4.51 2.99
N GLY A 59 20.33 4.64 3.93
CA GLY A 59 20.05 4.66 5.36
C GLY A 59 19.23 5.87 5.79
N PHE A 60 19.42 7.03 5.15
CA PHE A 60 18.55 8.18 5.32
C PHE A 60 17.15 7.88 4.80
N LEU A 61 16.99 7.50 3.52
CA LEU A 61 15.71 7.22 2.89
C LEU A 61 14.91 6.13 3.62
N SER A 62 15.60 5.08 4.09
CA SER A 62 14.95 3.98 4.78
C SER A 62 14.24 4.41 6.06
N ARG A 63 14.76 5.41 6.80
CA ARG A 63 14.12 5.92 8.02
C ARG A 63 12.76 6.56 7.73
N TRP A 64 12.58 7.11 6.53
CA TRP A 64 11.31 7.71 6.12
C TRP A 64 10.28 6.66 5.66
N GLY A 65 10.69 5.39 5.54
CA GLY A 65 9.79 4.27 5.24
C GLY A 65 9.23 3.56 6.46
N ASP A 66 9.68 3.94 7.66
CA ASP A 66 9.20 3.36 8.91
C ASP A 66 7.77 3.83 9.24
N TRP A 67 6.98 2.93 9.84
CA TRP A 67 5.56 3.17 10.08
C TRP A 67 5.29 4.38 11.01
N PRO A 68 6.00 4.56 12.14
CA PRO A 68 5.78 5.72 13.02
C PRO A 68 6.00 7.05 12.32
N GLU A 69 7.02 7.15 11.47
CA GLU A 69 7.41 8.34 10.72
C GLU A 69 6.33 8.69 9.69
N LEU A 70 5.84 7.69 8.94
CA LEU A 70 4.70 7.87 8.03
C LEU A 70 3.44 8.32 8.76
N MET A 71 3.16 7.78 9.95
CA MET A 71 2.01 8.24 10.76
C MET A 71 2.19 9.67 11.27
N LEU A 72 3.40 10.05 11.66
CA LEU A 72 3.71 11.41 12.08
C LEU A 72 3.49 12.40 10.93
N PHE A 73 4.04 12.14 9.75
CA PHE A 73 3.82 13.00 8.58
C PHE A 73 2.35 13.05 8.15
N GLY A 74 1.66 11.91 8.19
CA GLY A 74 0.22 11.84 7.94
C GLY A 74 -0.57 12.71 8.93
N SER A 75 -0.22 12.66 10.21
CA SER A 75 -0.88 13.43 11.28
C SER A 75 -0.62 14.93 11.16
N ILE A 76 0.62 15.33 10.85
CA ILE A 76 0.97 16.73 10.57
C ILE A 76 0.19 17.23 9.36
N GLY A 77 0.20 16.47 8.26
CA GLY A 77 -0.57 16.80 7.06
C GLY A 77 -2.07 16.92 7.36
N LEU A 78 -2.62 16.01 8.18
CA LEU A 78 -4.03 16.02 8.55
C LEU A 78 -4.38 17.27 9.37
N CYS A 79 -3.51 17.66 10.30
CA CYS A 79 -3.63 18.91 11.06
C CYS A 79 -3.63 20.13 10.13
N LEU A 80 -2.68 20.21 9.18
CA LEU A 80 -2.63 21.28 8.19
C LEU A 80 -3.86 21.32 7.28
N ALA A 81 -4.35 20.15 6.84
CA ALA A 81 -5.57 20.05 6.04
C ALA A 81 -6.80 20.50 6.82
N TRP A 82 -6.84 20.19 8.12
CA TRP A 82 -7.89 20.65 9.03
C TRP A 82 -7.85 22.17 9.24
N LEU A 83 -6.67 22.74 9.51
CA LEU A 83 -6.46 24.20 9.63
C LEU A 83 -6.81 24.94 8.33
N GLY A 84 -6.39 24.38 7.18
CA GLY A 84 -6.72 24.88 5.85
C GLY A 84 -8.15 24.58 5.38
N ARG A 85 -8.97 23.93 6.22
CA ARG A 85 -10.37 23.53 5.94
C ARG A 85 -10.56 22.69 4.66
N SER A 86 -9.50 22.02 4.18
CA SER A 86 -9.56 21.15 3.01
C SER A 86 -10.02 19.74 3.39
N ARG A 87 -11.33 19.50 3.27
CA ARG A 87 -11.92 18.18 3.56
C ARG A 87 -11.39 17.08 2.63
N VAL A 88 -11.06 17.42 1.38
CA VAL A 88 -10.52 16.46 0.41
C VAL A 88 -9.12 16.02 0.82
N ALA A 89 -8.22 16.96 1.14
CA ALA A 89 -6.88 16.64 1.59
C ALA A 89 -6.90 15.81 2.88
N GLY A 90 -7.75 16.18 3.85
CA GLY A 90 -7.90 15.43 5.10
C GLY A 90 -8.38 14.00 4.89
N LYS A 91 -9.36 13.77 4.00
CA LYS A 91 -9.83 12.42 3.64
C LYS A 91 -8.72 11.58 3.00
N VAL A 92 -7.96 12.15 2.06
CA VAL A 92 -6.85 11.46 1.39
C VAL A 92 -5.79 11.06 2.41
N LEU A 93 -5.35 11.99 3.27
CA LEU A 93 -4.35 11.72 4.30
C LEU A 93 -4.79 10.66 5.30
N LEU A 94 -6.05 10.69 5.73
CA LEU A 94 -6.61 9.64 6.58
C LEU A 94 -6.58 8.27 5.87
N CYS A 95 -6.94 8.22 4.59
CA CYS A 95 -6.86 7.00 3.79
C CYS A 95 -5.42 6.50 3.65
N MET A 96 -4.43 7.39 3.49
CA MET A 96 -3.01 7.05 3.45
C MET A 96 -2.58 6.35 4.75
N MET A 97 -2.98 6.89 5.91
CA MET A 97 -2.65 6.33 7.22
C MET A 97 -3.32 4.97 7.46
N ILE A 98 -4.59 4.84 7.08
CA ILE A 98 -5.34 3.57 7.18
C ILE A 98 -4.70 2.51 6.28
N ALA A 99 -4.40 2.85 5.03
CA ALA A 99 -3.78 1.91 4.07
C ALA A 99 -2.42 1.41 4.57
N ALA A 100 -1.57 2.31 5.07
CA ALA A 100 -0.26 1.94 5.62
C ALA A 100 -0.38 1.03 6.85
N THR A 101 -1.36 1.27 7.72
CA THR A 101 -1.60 0.44 8.91
C THR A 101 -2.11 -0.95 8.54
N ILE A 102 -3.06 -1.05 7.61
CA ILE A 102 -3.57 -2.33 7.11
C ILE A 102 -2.44 -3.12 6.43
N SER A 103 -1.68 -2.48 5.54
CA SER A 103 -0.59 -3.13 4.83
C SER A 103 0.52 -3.58 5.78
N GLY A 104 0.93 -2.73 6.73
CA GLY A 104 1.93 -3.08 7.75
C GLY A 104 1.48 -4.27 8.61
N GLY A 105 0.21 -4.32 9.01
CA GLY A 105 -0.36 -5.45 9.72
C GLY A 105 -0.37 -6.75 8.90
N LEU A 106 -0.74 -6.65 7.62
CA LEU A 106 -0.76 -7.80 6.71
C LEU A 106 0.66 -8.33 6.43
N VAL A 107 1.61 -7.46 6.11
CA VAL A 107 3.00 -7.83 5.88
C VAL A 107 3.62 -8.43 7.14
N ASN A 108 3.36 -7.85 8.31
CA ASN A 108 3.83 -8.41 9.59
C ASN A 108 3.24 -9.79 9.86
N SER A 109 1.96 -10.01 9.54
CA SER A 109 1.33 -11.33 9.65
C SER A 109 2.01 -12.38 8.78
N ILE A 110 2.27 -12.07 7.49
CA ILE A 110 2.96 -12.99 6.57
C ILE A 110 4.40 -13.24 7.03
N ARG A 111 5.07 -12.21 7.53
CA ARG A 111 6.44 -12.29 8.04
C ARG A 111 6.58 -13.21 9.24
N LEU A 112 5.55 -13.29 10.09
CA LEU A 112 5.50 -14.23 11.22
C LEU A 112 5.33 -15.68 10.77
N LEU A 113 4.84 -15.93 9.55
CA LEU A 113 4.61 -17.28 9.03
C LEU A 113 5.81 -17.82 8.24
N THR A 114 6.53 -16.96 7.51
CA THR A 114 7.48 -17.37 6.47
C THR A 114 8.93 -17.55 6.94
N GLY A 115 9.42 -16.72 7.86
CA GLY A 115 10.74 -16.90 8.48
C GLY A 115 11.96 -16.86 7.55
N ARG A 116 11.92 -16.07 6.46
CA ARG A 116 13.05 -15.95 5.51
C ARG A 116 14.24 -15.20 6.12
N ALA A 117 15.43 -15.80 6.05
CA ALA A 117 16.69 -15.17 6.43
C ALA A 117 17.01 -13.92 5.57
N ARG A 118 17.69 -12.93 6.16
CA ARG A 118 18.12 -11.71 5.46
C ARG A 118 19.42 -11.92 4.67
N PRO A 119 19.63 -11.18 3.54
CA PRO A 119 20.85 -11.31 2.74
C PRO A 119 22.14 -10.94 3.50
N ASN A 120 22.06 -9.97 4.41
CA ASN A 120 23.21 -9.50 5.20
C ASN A 120 23.58 -10.37 6.40
N ASN A 121 22.85 -11.46 6.65
CA ASN A 121 23.06 -12.28 7.83
C ASN A 121 24.03 -13.43 7.54
N THR A 122 25.28 -13.27 7.96
CA THR A 122 26.36 -14.27 7.80
C THR A 122 26.24 -15.46 8.75
N GLU A 123 25.44 -15.35 9.81
CA GLU A 123 25.27 -16.39 10.84
C GLU A 123 24.01 -17.24 10.65
N ALA A 124 23.11 -16.84 9.74
CA ALA A 124 21.91 -17.63 9.43
C ALA A 124 22.14 -18.48 8.19
N THR A 125 21.66 -19.72 8.23
CA THR A 125 21.44 -20.48 7.01
C THR A 125 20.46 -19.70 6.14
N GLN A 126 20.81 -19.51 4.86
CA GLN A 126 19.99 -18.80 3.88
C GLN A 126 18.80 -19.67 3.44
N GLU A 127 17.98 -20.04 4.42
CA GLU A 127 16.85 -20.94 4.31
C GLU A 127 15.55 -20.27 4.78
N TRP A 128 14.42 -20.88 4.42
CA TRP A 128 13.11 -20.53 4.93
C TRP A 128 12.90 -21.23 6.28
N ASN A 129 13.11 -20.50 7.36
CA ASN A 129 13.06 -20.99 8.74
C ASN A 129 11.75 -20.56 9.42
N GLY A 130 10.62 -20.67 8.70
CA GLY A 130 9.29 -20.32 9.20
C GLY A 130 8.87 -21.11 10.45
N LEU A 131 7.63 -20.86 10.90
CA LEU A 131 7.08 -21.36 12.17
C LEU A 131 7.26 -22.88 12.38
N TRP A 132 7.39 -23.64 11.30
CA TRP A 132 7.48 -25.10 11.29
C TRP A 132 8.85 -25.67 11.66
N ARG A 133 9.95 -24.89 11.68
CA ARG A 133 11.31 -25.47 11.78
C ARG A 133 12.08 -25.18 13.07
N SER A 134 11.83 -24.09 13.80
CA SER A 134 12.50 -23.88 15.10
C SER A 134 11.77 -22.89 16.03
N ARG A 135 11.74 -23.18 17.34
CA ARG A 135 11.30 -22.22 18.39
C ARG A 135 12.26 -21.02 18.54
N GLU A 136 13.49 -21.13 18.03
CA GLU A 136 14.47 -20.03 17.99
C GLU A 136 14.02 -18.86 17.11
N PHE A 137 13.14 -19.09 16.14
CA PHE A 137 12.52 -18.06 15.29
C PHE A 137 11.84 -16.96 16.12
N LEU A 138 11.17 -17.31 17.21
CA LEU A 138 10.49 -16.34 18.09
C LEU A 138 11.49 -15.53 18.94
N LEU A 139 12.67 -16.08 19.21
CA LEU A 139 13.71 -15.49 20.05
C LEU A 139 14.73 -14.66 19.25
N ARG A 140 14.99 -14.99 17.97
CA ARG A 140 15.94 -14.30 17.07
C ARG A 140 15.24 -13.42 16.02
N LYS A 141 14.25 -12.62 16.44
CA LYS A 141 13.37 -11.76 15.61
C LYS A 141 14.08 -11.08 14.43
N ASN A 142 15.21 -10.40 14.62
CA ASN A 142 15.79 -9.57 13.55
C ASN A 142 16.45 -10.35 12.40
N LYS A 143 16.76 -11.64 12.59
CA LYS A 143 17.58 -12.43 11.66
C LYS A 143 16.78 -13.15 10.57
N TYR A 144 15.50 -13.46 10.83
CA TYR A 144 14.64 -14.31 9.98
C TYR A 144 13.35 -13.59 9.51
N HIS A 145 13.38 -12.26 9.46
CA HIS A 145 12.24 -11.42 9.10
C HIS A 145 12.55 -10.58 7.85
N SER A 146 12.90 -11.25 6.74
CA SER A 146 13.15 -10.62 5.43
C SER A 146 11.89 -10.51 4.58
N PHE A 147 11.09 -11.58 4.48
CA PHE A 147 9.93 -11.63 3.58
C PHE A 147 8.60 -11.42 4.33
N PRO A 148 7.65 -10.62 3.80
CA PRO A 148 7.83 -9.56 2.80
C PRO A 148 8.46 -8.30 3.42
N SER A 149 8.89 -7.35 2.59
CA SER A 149 9.45 -6.09 3.09
C SER A 149 8.37 -5.19 3.73
N GLY A 150 8.46 -5.00 5.05
CA GLY A 150 7.56 -4.14 5.83
C GLY A 150 7.57 -2.68 5.35
N HIS A 151 8.76 -2.06 5.28
CA HIS A 151 8.91 -0.66 4.83
C HIS A 151 8.36 -0.45 3.42
N THR A 152 8.59 -1.42 2.53
CA THR A 152 8.08 -1.31 1.16
C THR A 152 6.55 -1.38 1.15
N GLY A 153 5.96 -2.36 1.85
CA GLY A 153 4.51 -2.49 1.91
C GLY A 153 3.82 -1.26 2.51
N THR A 154 4.32 -0.76 3.64
CA THR A 154 3.78 0.45 4.28
C THR A 154 3.95 1.69 3.41
N ALA A 155 5.13 1.90 2.79
CA ALA A 155 5.39 3.05 1.94
C ALA A 155 4.52 3.04 0.67
N PHE A 156 4.43 1.90 -0.04
CA PHE A 156 3.59 1.80 -1.23
C PHE A 156 2.09 1.88 -0.92
N ALA A 157 1.66 1.43 0.27
CA ALA A 157 0.29 1.66 0.72
C ALA A 157 0.02 3.14 1.02
N PHE A 158 0.93 3.82 1.72
CA PHE A 158 0.79 5.23 2.09
C PHE A 158 0.81 6.13 0.85
N PHE A 159 1.88 6.04 0.04
CA PHE A 159 2.07 6.89 -1.14
C PHE A 159 1.32 6.39 -2.38
N GLY A 160 0.74 5.19 -2.35
CA GLY A 160 -0.14 4.68 -3.40
C GLY A 160 -1.55 5.29 -3.37
N VAL A 161 -2.04 5.73 -2.21
CA VAL A 161 -3.38 6.33 -2.09
C VAL A 161 -3.53 7.58 -2.97
N PRO A 162 -2.59 8.55 -2.99
CA PRO A 162 -2.64 9.69 -3.90
C PRO A 162 -2.77 9.31 -5.38
N LEU A 163 -2.14 8.23 -5.82
CA LEU A 163 -2.23 7.74 -7.21
C LEU A 163 -3.67 7.40 -7.59
N PHE A 164 -4.42 6.77 -6.67
CA PHE A 164 -5.79 6.36 -6.90
C PHE A 164 -6.80 7.49 -6.62
N ALA A 165 -6.41 8.50 -5.85
CA ALA A 165 -7.21 9.71 -5.62
C ALA A 165 -7.12 10.71 -6.79
N ASP A 166 -5.91 11.04 -7.25
CA ASP A 166 -5.66 11.87 -8.44
C ASP A 166 -4.39 11.38 -9.17
N ARG A 167 -4.58 10.67 -10.28
CA ARG A 167 -3.48 10.11 -11.08
C ARG A 167 -2.47 11.14 -11.57
N ARG A 168 -2.90 12.38 -11.83
CA ARG A 168 -2.03 13.42 -12.41
C ARG A 168 -0.99 13.93 -11.41
N GLN A 169 -1.35 13.93 -10.13
CA GLN A 169 -0.50 14.46 -9.05
C GLN A 169 0.11 13.33 -8.20
N GLY A 170 -0.55 12.19 -8.11
CA GLY A 170 -0.17 11.09 -7.22
C GLY A 170 1.02 10.24 -7.68
N TRP A 171 1.44 10.33 -8.96
CA TRP A 171 2.57 9.52 -9.45
C TRP A 171 3.90 9.94 -8.82
N TRP A 172 4.07 11.22 -8.47
CA TRP A 172 5.27 11.71 -7.76
C TRP A 172 5.44 11.04 -6.40
N ALA A 173 4.34 10.72 -5.71
CA ALA A 173 4.37 10.02 -4.44
C ALA A 173 4.96 8.60 -4.58
N LEU A 174 4.73 7.94 -5.71
CA LEU A 174 5.31 6.62 -5.98
C LEU A 174 6.83 6.66 -6.14
N LEU A 175 7.40 7.79 -6.59
CA LEU A 175 8.86 7.92 -6.66
C LEU A 175 9.50 7.90 -5.26
N VAL A 176 8.82 8.48 -4.27
CA VAL A 176 9.26 8.40 -2.86
C VAL A 176 9.20 6.96 -2.36
N ALA A 177 8.10 6.25 -2.63
CA ALA A 177 7.98 4.84 -2.27
C ALA A 177 9.02 3.96 -2.98
N ALA A 178 9.31 4.25 -4.26
CA ALA A 178 10.34 3.56 -5.02
C ALA A 178 11.75 3.81 -4.47
N ALA A 179 12.05 5.04 -4.05
CA ALA A 179 13.32 5.38 -3.40
C ALA A 179 13.48 4.63 -2.07
N ILE A 180 12.41 4.52 -1.27
CA ILE A 180 12.40 3.70 -0.06
C ILE A 180 12.64 2.23 -0.40
N ALA A 181 11.93 1.66 -1.37
CA ALA A 181 12.13 0.28 -1.81
C ALA A 181 13.57 0.00 -2.26
N TRP A 182 14.13 0.87 -3.10
CA TRP A 182 15.52 0.80 -3.55
C TRP A 182 16.48 0.79 -2.35
N SER A 183 16.26 1.66 -1.36
CA SER A 183 17.11 1.72 -0.17
C SER A 183 17.18 0.39 0.58
N ARG A 184 16.07 -0.38 0.60
CA ARG A 184 16.00 -1.69 1.28
C ARG A 184 16.84 -2.76 0.59
N ILE A 185 16.88 -2.74 -0.74
CA ILE A 185 17.72 -3.64 -1.54
C ILE A 185 19.18 -3.24 -1.37
N TYR A 186 19.49 -1.95 -1.52
CA TYR A 186 20.86 -1.45 -1.47
C TYR A 186 21.53 -1.62 -0.09
N LEU A 187 20.76 -1.55 0.99
CA LEU A 187 21.23 -1.86 2.35
C LEU A 187 21.39 -3.38 2.61
N ASN A 188 21.12 -4.25 1.62
CA ASN A 188 21.18 -5.71 1.73
C ASN A 188 20.32 -6.30 2.86
N VAL A 189 19.26 -5.60 3.26
CA VAL A 189 18.35 -6.04 4.31
C VAL A 189 17.14 -6.82 3.78
N HIS A 190 16.89 -6.75 2.46
CA HIS A 190 15.81 -7.43 1.77
C HIS A 190 16.23 -7.87 0.38
N TYR A 191 15.66 -8.98 -0.09
CA TYR A 191 15.76 -9.45 -1.46
C TYR A 191 14.85 -8.63 -2.40
N LEU A 192 15.11 -8.67 -3.71
CA LEU A 192 14.24 -8.01 -4.71
C LEU A 192 12.80 -8.55 -4.61
N SER A 193 12.65 -9.86 -4.45
CA SER A 193 11.34 -10.50 -4.27
C SER A 193 10.61 -10.06 -3.00
N ASP A 194 11.32 -9.83 -1.89
CA ASP A 194 10.71 -9.29 -0.66
C ASP A 194 10.09 -7.90 -0.91
N VAL A 195 10.75 -7.10 -1.75
CA VAL A 195 10.32 -5.75 -2.13
C VAL A 195 9.17 -5.80 -3.12
N MET A 196 9.22 -6.65 -4.15
CA MET A 196 8.16 -6.77 -5.15
C MET A 196 6.84 -7.27 -4.54
N VAL A 197 6.91 -8.24 -3.63
CA VAL A 197 5.72 -8.72 -2.91
C VAL A 197 5.20 -7.65 -1.95
N GLY A 198 6.09 -6.97 -1.20
CA GLY A 198 5.69 -5.85 -0.34
C GLY A 198 4.99 -4.74 -1.12
N MET A 199 5.55 -4.34 -2.26
CA MET A 199 4.99 -3.35 -3.17
C MET A 199 3.59 -3.73 -3.65
N SER A 200 3.42 -4.99 -4.07
CA SER A 200 2.14 -5.51 -4.55
C SER A 200 1.07 -5.47 -3.44
N ILE A 201 1.41 -5.92 -2.23
CA ILE A 201 0.52 -5.85 -1.06
C ILE A 201 0.15 -4.38 -0.75
N GLY A 202 1.13 -3.47 -0.79
CA GLY A 202 0.93 -2.06 -0.53
C GLY A 202 -0.03 -1.40 -1.51
N LEU A 203 0.23 -1.56 -2.82
CA LEU A 203 -0.60 -0.98 -3.88
C LEU A 203 -2.02 -1.55 -3.89
N LEU A 204 -2.17 -2.87 -3.69
CA LEU A 204 -3.49 -3.50 -3.57
C LEU A 204 -4.26 -2.95 -2.38
N THR A 205 -3.60 -2.79 -1.23
CA THR A 205 -4.22 -2.20 -0.03
C THR A 205 -4.67 -0.77 -0.27
N ALA A 206 -3.80 0.06 -0.86
CA ALA A 206 -4.13 1.44 -1.21
C ALA A 206 -5.33 1.52 -2.17
N PHE A 207 -5.36 0.67 -3.18
CA PHE A 207 -6.47 0.56 -4.13
C PHE A 207 -7.80 0.26 -3.40
N PHE A 208 -7.83 -0.80 -2.59
CA PHE A 208 -9.05 -1.18 -1.86
C PHE A 208 -9.51 -0.10 -0.89
N VAL A 209 -8.58 0.54 -0.18
CA VAL A 209 -8.90 1.65 0.72
C VAL A 209 -9.53 2.81 -0.05
N CYS A 210 -8.96 3.19 -1.20
CA CYS A 210 -9.52 4.28 -2.02
C CYS A 210 -10.90 3.91 -2.57
N GLU A 211 -11.05 2.71 -3.12
CA GLU A 211 -12.33 2.23 -3.69
C GLU A 211 -13.45 2.22 -2.63
N ARG A 212 -13.13 1.80 -1.41
CA ARG A 212 -14.10 1.63 -0.33
C ARG A 212 -14.34 2.88 0.50
N LEU A 213 -13.33 3.72 0.73
CA LEU A 213 -13.44 4.88 1.61
C LEU A 213 -13.56 6.20 0.86
N LEU A 214 -12.84 6.41 -0.23
CA LEU A 214 -12.96 7.67 -0.99
C LEU A 214 -14.19 7.61 -1.91
N THR A 215 -14.25 6.62 -2.80
CA THR A 215 -15.29 6.57 -3.85
C THR A 215 -16.69 6.21 -3.35
N ARG A 216 -16.82 5.42 -2.27
CA ARG A 216 -18.14 5.12 -1.70
C ARG A 216 -18.69 6.26 -0.85
N VAL A 217 -17.85 6.92 -0.06
CA VAL A 217 -18.31 8.02 0.80
C VAL A 217 -18.79 9.19 -0.04
N ASP A 218 -18.06 9.54 -1.09
CA ASP A 218 -18.48 10.66 -1.96
C ASP A 218 -19.81 10.35 -2.68
N ARG A 219 -19.99 9.12 -3.17
CA ARG A 219 -21.28 8.67 -3.76
C ARG A 219 -22.44 8.67 -2.75
N LEU A 220 -22.20 8.26 -1.50
CA LEU A 220 -23.24 8.25 -0.46
C LEU A 220 -23.64 9.67 -0.05
N LEU A 221 -22.67 10.59 0.02
CA LEU A 221 -22.93 12.00 0.30
C LEU A 221 -23.70 12.64 -0.84
N GLU A 222 -23.29 12.43 -2.09
CA GLU A 222 -24.05 12.87 -3.25
C GLU A 222 -25.48 12.34 -3.23
N ALA A 223 -25.68 11.03 -2.99
CA ALA A 223 -26.99 10.42 -2.89
C ALA A 223 -27.83 10.96 -1.71
N TYR A 224 -27.22 11.37 -0.60
CA TYR A 224 -27.91 12.00 0.52
C TYR A 224 -28.35 13.43 0.19
N PHE A 225 -27.49 14.23 -0.45
CA PHE A 225 -27.81 15.62 -0.82
C PHE A 225 -28.70 15.75 -2.05
N THR A 226 -28.73 14.74 -2.93
CA THR A 226 -29.61 14.68 -4.11
C THR A 226 -30.94 14.00 -3.83
N GLN A 227 -31.17 13.48 -2.61
CA GLN A 227 -32.51 13.02 -2.23
C GLN A 227 -33.48 14.19 -2.31
N PRO A 228 -34.55 14.10 -3.14
CA PRO A 228 -35.58 15.12 -3.15
C PRO A 228 -36.11 15.21 -1.72
N ALA A 229 -36.12 16.44 -1.17
CA ALA A 229 -36.64 16.70 0.17
C ALA A 229 -37.97 15.97 0.30
N LYS A 230 -38.04 14.97 1.19
CA LYS A 230 -39.28 14.23 1.42
C LYS A 230 -40.32 15.27 1.83
N THR A 231 -41.19 15.62 0.90
CA THR A 231 -42.36 16.46 1.13
C THR A 231 -43.22 15.76 2.16
N GLY A 232 -43.15 16.21 3.42
CA GLY A 232 -43.86 15.55 4.51
C GLY A 232 -43.72 16.23 5.87
N GLN A 233 -44.52 17.28 6.06
CA GLN A 233 -45.03 17.82 7.34
C GLN A 233 -44.26 18.98 8.04
N PRO A 234 -44.95 19.81 8.87
CA PRO A 234 -45.59 21.05 8.43
C PRO A 234 -44.88 22.28 9.01
N LYS A 235 -45.12 23.45 8.38
CA LYS A 235 -44.66 24.76 8.87
C LYS A 235 -45.02 24.94 10.35
N ARG A 236 -44.01 25.18 11.19
CA ARG A 236 -44.20 25.60 12.59
C ARG A 236 -45.08 26.86 12.62
N ARG A 237 -46.02 26.82 13.56
CA ARG A 237 -47.07 27.80 13.85
C ARG A 237 -46.54 29.24 13.88
N ALA A 238 -47.32 30.16 13.30
CA ALA A 238 -47.26 31.57 13.61
C ALA A 238 -47.54 31.76 15.13
N HIS A 239 -46.71 32.54 15.80
CA HIS A 239 -47.05 33.13 17.09
C HIS A 239 -47.75 34.47 16.85
N PRO A 240 -48.98 34.66 17.33
CA PRO A 240 -49.45 35.96 17.79
C PRO A 240 -49.28 36.03 19.31
N GLY A 241 -48.69 37.13 19.78
CA GLY A 241 -48.45 37.44 21.19
C GLY A 241 -47.62 38.69 21.29
#